data_AF-A0A7S0FWT2-F1
#
_entry.id   AF-A0A7S0FWT2-F1
#
_cell.length_a   1.000
_cell.length_b   1.000
_cell.length_c   1.000
_cell.angle_alpha   90.00
_cell.angle_beta   90.00
_cell.angle_gamma   90.00
#
_symmetry.space_group_name_H-M   'P 1'
#
loop_
_entity.id
_entity.type
_entity.pdbx_description
1 polymer ?
#
loop_
_entity_poly.entity_id
_entity_poly.type
_entity_poly.pdbx_seq_one_letter_code
_entity_poly.pdbx_strand_id
1 'polypeptide(L)'
;AKFRSGTVIDDAIRGIEARLASAADFPPLSVTELPDDGRLYSLSNRRLFMWRVLANRGALRQVDVVVYPFSSRLVQRKWARSFSTQNGGACVAVASDFAHDQWPRRPRARVPPPPQAARPFVSRSGTTSRPE
;
A
#
# COMPACT_ATOMS: atom_id res chain seq x y z
N ALA A 1 5.43 18.31 9.12
CA ALA A 1 6.79 18.88 8.92
C ALA A 1 7.12 18.83 7.43
N LYS A 2 7.63 19.90 6.80
CA LYS A 2 7.85 19.92 5.33
C LYS A 2 9.06 19.05 4.95
N PHE A 3 8.83 18.09 4.06
CA PHE A 3 9.86 17.25 3.46
C PHE A 3 10.94 18.11 2.77
N ARG A 4 12.20 18.02 3.22
CA ARG A 4 13.34 18.69 2.58
C ARG A 4 13.95 17.75 1.55
N SER A 5 14.35 18.29 0.40
CA SER A 5 15.09 17.56 -0.63
C SER A 5 16.40 17.06 -0.03
N GLY A 6 16.45 15.79 0.40
CA GLY A 6 17.59 15.20 1.11
C GLY A 6 17.22 14.26 2.25
N THR A 7 15.98 14.29 2.76
CA THR A 7 15.51 13.30 3.74
C THR A 7 15.69 11.90 3.17
N VAL A 8 16.34 10.99 3.89
CA VAL A 8 16.52 9.61 3.44
C VAL A 8 15.11 9.01 3.28
N ILE A 9 14.87 8.28 2.19
CA ILE A 9 13.54 7.70 1.93
C ILE A 9 13.07 6.83 3.11
N ASP A 10 14.03 6.20 3.79
CA ASP A 10 13.84 5.39 4.98
C ASP A 10 13.31 6.19 6.16
N ASP A 11 13.77 7.43 6.36
CA ASP A 11 13.28 8.30 7.43
C ASP A 11 11.82 8.71 7.19
N ALA A 12 11.44 8.92 5.93
CA ALA A 12 10.05 9.21 5.57
C ALA A 12 9.14 8.00 5.85
N ILE A 13 9.59 6.80 5.50
CA ILE A 13 8.87 5.55 5.80
C ILE A 13 8.71 5.39 7.31
N ARG A 14 9.82 5.48 8.06
CA ARG A 14 9.83 5.39 9.53
C ARG A 14 8.94 6.46 10.17
N GLY A 15 8.97 7.69 9.66
CA GLY A 15 8.17 8.80 10.18
C GLY A 15 6.67 8.55 10.01
N ILE A 16 6.24 8.00 8.87
CA ILE A 16 4.84 7.65 8.65
C ILE A 16 4.43 6.46 9.54
N GLU A 17 5.26 5.41 9.64
CA GLU A 17 5.00 4.26 10.51
C GLU A 17 4.87 4.67 11.99
N ALA A 18 5.75 5.58 12.45
CA ALA A 18 5.74 6.12 13.80
C ALA A 18 4.63 7.17 14.03
N ARG A 19 3.78 7.45 13.03
CA ARG A 19 2.74 8.49 13.05
C ARG A 19 3.27 9.90 13.35
N LEU A 20 4.55 10.15 13.04
CA LEU A 20 5.19 11.45 13.12
C LEU A 20 4.95 12.30 11.86
N ALA A 21 4.55 11.65 10.77
CA ALA A 21 4.11 12.27 9.53
C ALA A 21 2.91 11.51 8.96
N SER A 22 2.10 12.19 8.16
CA SER A 22 0.98 11.62 7.41
C SER A 22 1.30 11.59 5.92
N ALA A 23 0.56 10.80 5.13
CA ALA A 23 0.71 10.80 3.67
C ALA A 23 0.45 12.19 3.05
N ALA A 24 -0.44 12.98 3.66
CA ALA A 24 -0.78 14.33 3.22
C ALA A 24 0.36 15.36 3.44
N ASP A 25 1.35 15.05 4.28
CA ASP A 25 2.55 15.89 4.45
C ASP A 25 3.49 15.82 3.22
N PHE A 26 3.25 14.86 2.31
CA PHE A 26 4.06 14.66 1.12
C PHE A 26 3.31 15.11 -0.13
N PRO A 27 4.01 15.65 -1.14
CA PRO A 27 3.34 16.04 -2.37
C PRO A 27 2.75 14.81 -3.08
N PRO A 28 1.58 14.95 -3.74
CA PRO A 28 0.90 13.85 -4.43
C PRO A 28 1.80 13.09 -5.40
N LEU A 29 1.49 11.82 -5.63
CA LEU A 29 2.19 11.00 -6.62
C LEU A 29 1.80 11.47 -8.02
N SER A 30 2.77 11.93 -8.80
CA SER A 30 2.53 12.28 -10.20
C SER A 30 2.44 11.02 -11.04
N VAL A 31 1.30 10.81 -11.71
CA VAL A 31 1.05 9.66 -12.58
C VAL A 31 0.64 10.12 -13.97
N THR A 32 0.77 9.25 -14.95
CA THR A 32 0.21 9.41 -16.30
C THR A 32 -0.52 8.13 -16.67
N GLU A 33 -1.62 8.26 -17.41
CA GLU A 33 -2.26 7.11 -18.05
C GLU A 33 -1.64 6.89 -19.41
N LEU A 34 -1.32 5.64 -19.76
CA LEU A 34 -0.84 5.30 -21.10
C LEU A 34 -2.05 5.02 -22.01
N PRO A 35 -2.23 5.73 -23.13
CA PRO A 35 -3.41 5.59 -23.98
C PRO A 35 -3.64 4.17 -24.52
N ASP A 36 -2.57 3.41 -24.71
CA ASP A 36 -2.63 2.09 -25.37
C ASP A 36 -3.20 0.99 -24.46
N ASP A 37 -3.00 1.08 -23.14
CA ASP A 37 -3.42 0.03 -22.19
C ASP A 37 -4.29 0.54 -21.02
N GLY A 38 -4.51 1.86 -20.91
CA GLY A 38 -5.30 2.49 -19.86
C GLY A 38 -4.69 2.37 -18.46
N ARG A 39 -3.41 1.98 -18.34
CA ARG A 39 -2.76 1.80 -17.04
C ARG A 39 -2.10 3.10 -16.56
N LEU A 40 -2.05 3.24 -15.24
CA LEU A 40 -1.38 4.37 -14.58
C LEU A 40 0.09 4.05 -14.31
N TYR A 41 0.95 4.98 -14.72
CA TYR A 41 2.39 4.92 -14.56
C TYR A 41 2.89 6.07 -13.69
N SER A 42 3.76 5.77 -12.73
CA SER A 42 4.37 6.80 -11.88
C SER A 42 5.50 7.55 -12.58
N LEU A 43 5.53 8.87 -12.41
CA LEU A 43 6.61 9.75 -12.85
C LEU A 43 7.66 9.99 -11.75
N SER A 44 7.57 9.27 -10.63
CA SER A 44 8.51 9.32 -9.52
C SER A 44 8.71 7.93 -8.90
N ASN A 45 9.78 7.25 -9.34
CA ASN A 45 10.20 5.95 -8.81
C ASN A 45 10.40 5.97 -7.29
N ARG A 46 11.02 7.04 -6.79
CA ARG A 46 11.29 7.21 -5.36
C ARG A 46 10.00 7.26 -4.53
N ARG A 47 8.99 8.03 -4.96
CA ARG A 47 7.70 8.07 -4.25
C ARG A 47 6.91 6.78 -4.43
N LEU A 48 6.94 6.19 -5.62
CA LEU A 48 6.28 4.90 -5.86
C LEU A 48 6.81 3.83 -4.90
N PHE A 49 8.12 3.73 -4.73
CA PHE A 49 8.75 2.83 -3.77
C PHE A 49 8.24 3.08 -2.34
N MET A 50 8.31 4.33 -1.88
CA MET A 50 7.90 4.71 -0.52
C MET A 50 6.44 4.31 -0.24
N TRP A 51 5.52 4.67 -1.15
CA TRP A 51 4.10 4.36 -1.00
C TRP A 51 3.82 2.87 -1.07
N ARG A 52 4.55 2.13 -1.93
CA ARG A 52 4.41 0.68 -2.02
C ARG A 52 4.86 -0.03 -0.75
N VAL A 53 6.00 0.37 -0.18
CA VAL A 53 6.47 -0.16 1.11
C VAL A 53 5.43 0.09 2.20
N LEU A 54 4.91 1.31 2.31
CA LEU A 54 3.92 1.67 3.33
C LEU A 54 2.61 0.90 3.15
N ALA A 55 2.18 0.69 1.90
CA ALA A 55 1.00 -0.12 1.59
C ALA A 55 1.19 -1.59 1.98
N ASN A 56 2.33 -2.19 1.62
CA ASN A 56 2.64 -3.58 1.96
C ASN A 56 2.80 -3.83 3.46
N ARG A 57 3.20 -2.80 4.21
CA ARG A 57 3.31 -2.83 5.68
C ARG A 57 2.00 -2.48 6.39
N GLY A 58 0.94 -2.18 5.63
CA GLY A 58 -0.39 -1.87 6.17
C GLY A 58 -0.51 -0.48 6.80
N ALA A 59 0.52 0.36 6.66
CA ALA A 59 0.53 1.74 7.15
C ALA A 59 -0.28 2.68 6.26
N LEU A 60 -0.49 2.31 4.98
CA LEU A 60 -1.21 3.12 4.01
C LEU A 60 -2.20 2.27 3.20
N ARG A 61 -3.39 2.80 2.95
CA ARG A 61 -4.39 2.17 2.05
C ARG A 61 -4.58 2.92 0.75
N GLN A 62 -4.43 4.24 0.78
CA GLN A 62 -4.69 5.13 -0.35
C GLN A 62 -3.66 6.25 -0.36
N VAL A 63 -3.37 6.77 -1.54
CA VAL A 63 -2.45 7.89 -1.74
C VAL A 63 -3.04 8.83 -2.77
N ASP A 64 -2.86 10.13 -2.54
CA ASP A 64 -3.28 11.14 -3.49
C ASP A 64 -2.38 11.14 -4.73
N VAL A 65 -3.01 11.22 -5.89
CA VAL A 65 -2.33 11.24 -7.18
C VAL A 65 -2.71 12.50 -7.97
N VAL A 66 -1.76 13.00 -8.75
CA VAL A 66 -2.03 14.00 -9.79
C VAL A 66 -1.78 13.34 -11.12
N VAL A 67 -2.83 13.25 -11.93
CA VAL A 67 -2.78 12.65 -13.27
C VAL A 67 -2.40 13.73 -14.27
N TYR A 68 -1.32 13.49 -15.01
CA TYR A 68 -0.90 14.33 -16.12
C TYR A 68 -1.27 13.67 -17.46
N PRO A 69 -1.70 14.46 -18.47
CA PRO A 69 -1.86 13.94 -19.82
C PRO A 69 -0.55 13.34 -20.34
N PHE A 70 -0.63 12.19 -21.00
CA PHE A 70 0.55 11.51 -21.57
C PHE A 70 1.34 12.42 -22.52
N SER A 71 0.63 13.20 -23.34
CA SER A 71 1.23 14.16 -24.29
C SER A 71 1.91 15.36 -23.64
N SER A 72 1.79 15.56 -22.32
CA SER A 72 2.36 16.72 -21.65
C SER A 72 3.90 16.73 -21.69
N ARG A 73 4.48 17.93 -21.82
CA ARG A 73 5.95 18.11 -21.84
C ARG A 73 6.63 17.53 -20.60
N LEU A 74 5.96 17.58 -19.45
CA LEU A 74 6.45 17.00 -18.20
C LEU A 74 6.58 15.48 -18.31
N VAL A 75 5.54 14.80 -18.78
CA VAL A 75 5.54 13.35 -18.99
C VAL A 75 6.60 12.99 -20.03
N GLN A 76 6.58 13.61 -21.22
CA GLN A 76 7.51 13.28 -22.30
C GLN A 76 8.99 13.45 -21.90
N ARG A 77 9.35 14.49 -21.12
CA ARG A 77 10.72 14.70 -20.61
C ARG A 77 11.14 13.71 -19.52
N LYS A 78 10.17 13.15 -18.79
CA LYS A 78 10.40 12.22 -17.69
C LYS A 78 10.27 10.77 -18.12
N TRP A 79 9.48 10.50 -19.16
CA TRP A 79 9.10 9.17 -19.61
C TRP A 79 10.33 8.30 -19.84
N ALA A 80 11.27 8.78 -20.66
CA ALA A 80 12.54 8.12 -20.95
C ALA A 80 13.43 7.82 -19.73
N ARG A 81 13.28 8.54 -18.61
CA ARG A 81 14.16 8.44 -17.43
C ARG A 81 13.50 7.84 -16.20
N SER A 82 12.18 7.91 -16.11
CA SER A 82 11.41 7.45 -14.95
C SER A 82 10.98 6.00 -15.12
N PHE A 83 11.73 5.22 -15.91
CA PHE A 83 11.40 3.91 -16.46
C PHE A 83 11.16 2.85 -15.37
N SER A 84 10.00 2.94 -14.74
CA SER A 84 9.27 1.80 -14.20
C SER A 84 8.69 0.95 -15.35
N THR A 85 8.61 1.49 -16.57
CA THR A 85 8.04 0.82 -17.76
C THR A 85 8.81 -0.40 -18.27
N GLN A 86 10.13 -0.48 -18.08
CA GLN A 86 10.93 -1.65 -18.52
C GLN A 86 10.61 -2.94 -17.74
N ASN A 87 10.00 -2.81 -16.55
CA ASN A 87 9.56 -3.95 -15.74
C ASN A 87 8.08 -3.86 -15.35
N GLY A 88 7.28 -3.05 -16.05
CA GLY A 88 5.86 -2.85 -15.74
C GLY A 88 5.59 -2.24 -14.35
N GLY A 89 6.59 -1.57 -13.77
CA GLY A 89 6.56 -1.02 -12.42
C GLY A 89 6.64 -2.09 -11.35
N ALA A 90 7.07 -3.31 -11.66
CA ALA A 90 7.13 -4.41 -10.71
C ALA A 90 8.15 -4.16 -9.58
N CYS A 91 9.26 -3.48 -9.87
CA CYS A 91 10.31 -3.20 -8.89
C CYS A 91 10.94 -1.81 -9.12
N VAL A 92 11.32 -1.15 -8.04
CA VAL A 92 12.15 0.05 -8.06
C VAL A 92 13.48 -0.26 -7.39
N ALA A 93 14.57 -0.12 -8.13
CA ALA A 93 15.92 -0.24 -7.59
C ALA A 93 16.24 1.02 -6.76
N VAL A 94 16.29 0.86 -5.43
CA VAL A 94 16.61 1.92 -4.46
C VAL A 94 17.51 1.33 -3.38
N ALA A 95 18.59 2.03 -3.02
CA ALA A 95 19.35 1.74 -1.80
C ALA A 95 18.53 2.20 -0.59
N SER A 96 17.92 1.24 0.11
CA SER A 96 16.98 1.45 1.22
C SER A 96 16.92 0.21 2.09
N ASP A 97 16.82 0.39 3.41
CA ASP A 97 16.60 -0.70 4.38
C ASP A 97 15.28 -1.44 4.10
N PHE A 98 14.31 -0.75 3.48
CA PHE A 98 12.99 -1.27 3.14
C PHE A 98 12.93 -1.89 1.74
N ALA A 99 14.07 -2.08 1.06
CA ALA A 99 14.10 -2.58 -0.31
C ALA A 99 13.26 -3.86 -0.49
N HIS A 100 13.31 -4.76 0.50
CA HIS A 100 12.60 -6.05 0.55
C HIS A 100 11.09 -5.94 0.81
N ASP A 101 10.61 -4.80 1.32
CA ASP A 101 9.19 -4.61 1.64
C ASP A 101 8.38 -4.04 0.47
N GLN A 102 9.01 -3.72 -0.67
CA GLN A 102 8.28 -3.28 -1.86
C GLN A 102 7.50 -4.42 -2.53
N TRP A 103 7.80 -5.68 -2.20
CA TRP A 103 7.02 -6.82 -2.68
C TRP A 103 5.81 -7.05 -1.76
N PRO A 104 4.62 -7.34 -2.33
CA PRO A 104 3.50 -7.74 -1.51
C PRO A 104 3.92 -8.97 -0.70
N ARG A 105 3.88 -8.85 0.63
CA ARG A 105 4.03 -10.02 1.49
C ARG A 105 2.91 -10.97 1.09
N ARG A 106 3.26 -12.19 0.65
CA ARG A 106 2.25 -13.22 0.37
C ARG A 106 1.25 -13.16 1.52
N PRO A 107 -0.06 -13.05 1.25
CA PRO A 107 -1.03 -13.09 2.33
C PRO A 107 -0.68 -14.32 3.14
N ARG A 108 -0.36 -14.13 4.43
CA ARG A 108 -0.26 -15.27 5.35
C ARG A 108 -1.59 -15.98 5.14
N ALA A 109 -1.55 -17.20 4.59
CA ALA A 109 -2.74 -18.01 4.43
C ALA A 109 -3.48 -17.86 5.76
N ARG A 110 -4.71 -17.35 5.72
CA ARG A 110 -5.52 -17.27 6.94
C ARG A 110 -5.54 -18.70 7.44
N VAL A 111 -4.80 -18.98 8.52
CA VAL A 111 -4.92 -20.27 9.19
C VAL A 111 -6.39 -20.32 9.57
N PRO A 112 -7.18 -21.26 9.01
CA PRO A 112 -8.57 -21.36 9.38
C PRO A 112 -8.60 -21.48 10.91
N PRO A 113 -9.50 -20.76 11.60
CA PRO A 113 -9.64 -20.93 13.03
C PRO A 113 -9.79 -22.44 13.31
N PRO A 114 -9.13 -22.99 14.35
CA PRO A 114 -9.32 -24.38 14.71
C PRO A 114 -10.82 -24.65 14.83
N PRO A 115 -11.32 -25.81 14.37
CA PRO A 115 -12.73 -26.15 14.48
C PRO A 115 -13.15 -25.93 15.94
N GLN A 116 -14.09 -25.00 16.16
CA GLN A 116 -14.61 -24.76 17.49
C GLN A 116 -15.22 -26.07 17.95
N ALA A 117 -14.67 -26.67 19.01
CA ALA A 117 -15.22 -27.87 19.61
C ALA A 117 -16.71 -27.62 19.87
N ALA A 118 -17.57 -28.47 19.30
CA ALA A 118 -19.01 -28.37 19.42
C ALA A 118 -19.38 -28.21 20.89
N ARG A 119 -19.97 -27.06 21.24
CA ARG A 119 -20.48 -26.84 22.59
C ARG A 119 -21.54 -27.90 22.86
N PRO A 120 -21.47 -28.65 23.97
CA PRO A 120 -22.49 -29.63 24.29
C PRO A 120 -23.85 -28.92 24.41
N PHE A 121 -24.81 -29.41 23.65
CA PHE A 121 -26.20 -28.97 23.69
C PHE A 121 -26.79 -29.37 25.04
N VAL A 122 -26.91 -28.41 25.96
CA VAL A 122 -27.56 -28.63 27.27
C VAL A 122 -29.06 -28.51 27.06
N SER A 123 -29.73 -29.65 26.81
CA SER A 123 -31.18 -29.75 26.87
C SER A 123 -31.65 -29.47 28.31
N ARG A 124 -32.26 -28.30 28.53
CA ARG A 124 -33.01 -28.04 29.77
C ARG A 124 -34.38 -28.70 29.67
N SER A 125 -34.53 -29.85 30.31
CA SER A 125 -35.82 -30.49 30.55
C SER A 125 -36.61 -29.66 31.56
N GLY A 126 -37.56 -28.85 31.08
CA GLY A 126 -38.52 -28.16 31.92
C GLY A 126 -39.58 -29.13 32.43
N THR A 127 -39.57 -29.40 33.74
CA THR A 127 -40.63 -30.10 34.45
C THR A 127 -41.72 -29.08 34.80
N THR A 128 -42.81 -29.07 34.05
CA THR A 128 -43.99 -28.28 34.40
C THR A 128 -44.89 -29.13 35.30
N SER A 129 -44.78 -28.89 36.60
CA SER A 129 -45.72 -29.41 37.59
C SER A 129 -47.05 -28.68 37.48
N ARG A 130 -48.12 -29.47 37.47
CA ARG A 130 -49.53 -29.11 37.68
C ARG A 130 -49.72 -28.28 38.96
N PRO A 131 -50.79 -27.48 39.06
CA PRO A 131 -51.81 -27.89 40.03
C PRO A 131 -53.27 -27.70 39.56
N GLU A 132 -54.09 -28.52 40.22
CA GLU A 132 -55.57 -28.57 40.44
C GLU A 132 -56.54 -27.89 39.47
#